data_AF-A0A1Y4W8A4-F1
#
_entry.id   AF-A0A1Y4W8A4-F1
#
_cell.length_a   1.000
_cell.length_b   1.000
_cell.length_c   1.000
_cell.angle_alpha   90.00
_cell.angle_beta   90.00
_cell.angle_gamma   90.00
#
_symmetry.space_group_name_H-M   'P 1'
#
loop_
_entity.id
_entity.type
_entity.pdbx_description
1 polymer ?
#
loop_
_entity_poly.entity_id
_entity_poly.type
_entity_poly.pdbx_seq_one_letter_code
_entity_poly.pdbx_strand_id
1 'polypeptide(L)'
;MTVAETLIPGEILAMTGPAVDRLLKLDSGDAALLYLYLLRRGTNNRPPWPLERLDKAMEALKSQGLAPRELPLPDPVPQEVP
;
A
#
# COMPACT_ATOMS: atom_id res chain seq x y z
N MET A 1 25.49 1.00 15.66
CA MET A 1 25.13 2.29 15.05
C MET A 1 24.19 1.98 13.89
N THR A 2 22.88 2.12 14.10
CA THR A 2 21.88 1.88 13.05
C THR A 2 21.93 3.04 12.07
N VAL A 3 22.36 2.78 10.84
CA VAL A 3 22.22 3.72 9.73
C VAL A 3 20.73 4.03 9.57
N ALA A 4 20.35 5.29 9.75
CA ALA A 4 19.05 5.74 9.30
C ALA A 4 19.04 5.53 7.78
N GLU A 5 18.16 4.66 7.27
CA GLU A 5 17.84 4.64 5.85
C GLU A 5 17.23 6.01 5.53
N THR A 6 18.09 6.95 5.13
CA THR A 6 17.67 8.21 4.53
C THR A 6 16.73 7.86 3.40
N LEU A 7 15.48 8.31 3.49
CA LEU A 7 14.55 8.33 2.37
C LEU A 7 15.30 9.00 1.22
N ILE A 8 15.73 8.22 0.22
CA ILE A 8 16.44 8.79 -0.93
C ILE A 8 15.37 9.50 -1.76
N PRO A 9 15.43 10.85 -1.87
CA PRO A 9 14.48 11.57 -2.70
C PRO A 9 14.73 11.13 -4.15
N GLY A 10 13.76 10.42 -4.74
CA GLY A 10 13.86 9.90 -6.10
C GLY A 10 13.39 8.47 -6.32
N GLU A 11 13.15 7.66 -5.27
CA GLU A 11 12.39 6.41 -5.47
C GLU A 11 10.93 6.77 -5.77
N ILE A 12 10.55 6.70 -7.06
CA ILE A 12 9.20 7.02 -7.51
C ILE A 12 8.27 5.88 -7.10
N LEU A 13 7.40 6.16 -6.14
CA LEU A 13 6.23 5.33 -5.88
C LEU A 13 5.12 5.77 -6.84
N ALA A 14 4.92 5.02 -7.92
CA ALA A 14 3.82 5.28 -8.82
C ALA A 14 2.51 4.79 -8.19
N MET A 15 1.56 5.71 -8.02
CA MET A 15 0.19 5.42 -7.61
C MET A 15 -0.76 6.23 -8.49
N THR A 16 -1.98 5.75 -8.69
CA THR A 16 -2.96 6.47 -9.52
C THR A 16 -3.50 7.69 -8.77
N GLY A 17 -3.78 8.80 -9.47
CA GLY A 17 -4.40 9.99 -8.87
C GLY A 17 -5.68 9.67 -8.06
N PRO A 18 -6.61 8.84 -8.58
CA PRO A 18 -7.79 8.40 -7.83
C PRO A 18 -7.48 7.62 -6.56
N ALA A 19 -6.32 6.98 -6.43
CA ALA A 19 -5.91 6.35 -5.17
C ALA A 19 -5.49 7.39 -4.13
N VAL A 20 -4.78 8.43 -4.57
CA VAL A 20 -4.40 9.58 -3.74
C VAL A 20 -5.65 10.30 -3.22
N ASP A 21 -6.60 10.63 -4.10
CA ASP A 21 -7.83 11.34 -3.71
C ASP A 21 -8.64 10.58 -2.64
N ARG A 22 -8.70 9.25 -2.76
CA ARG A 22 -9.37 8.39 -1.77
C ARG A 22 -8.62 8.32 -0.45
N LEU A 23 -7.28 8.31 -0.46
CA LEU A 23 -6.47 8.38 0.77
C LEU A 23 -6.65 9.73 1.47
N LEU A 24 -6.68 10.83 0.71
CA LEU A 24 -6.94 12.16 1.24
C LEU A 24 -8.34 12.24 1.84
N LYS A 25 -9.34 11.67 1.17
CA LYS A 25 -10.73 11.62 1.69
C LYS A 25 -10.87 10.77 2.96
N LEU A 26 -10.03 9.75 3.11
CA LEU A 26 -10.05 8.87 4.27
C LEU A 26 -9.56 9.58 5.54
N ASP A 27 -8.74 10.63 5.39
CA ASP A 27 -8.18 11.44 6.49
C ASP A 27 -7.55 10.58 7.61
N SER A 28 -6.97 9.43 7.24
CA SER A 28 -6.36 8.49 8.18
C SER A 28 -4.88 8.32 7.86
N GLY A 29 -4.04 8.87 8.73
CA GLY A 29 -2.58 8.76 8.60
C GLY A 29 -2.08 7.31 8.64
N ASP A 30 -2.71 6.46 9.46
CA ASP A 30 -2.36 5.05 9.57
C ASP A 30 -2.67 4.28 8.27
N ALA A 31 -3.83 4.53 7.67
CA ALA A 31 -4.21 3.91 6.42
C ALA A 31 -3.35 4.39 5.24
N ALA A 32 -3.01 5.69 5.21
CA ALA A 32 -2.09 6.23 4.21
C ALA A 32 -0.71 5.59 4.31
N LEU A 33 -0.14 5.53 5.52
CA LEU A 33 1.15 4.88 5.76
C LEU A 33 1.11 3.38 5.43
N LEU A 34 0.01 2.70 5.73
CA LEU A 34 -0.17 1.29 5.39
C LEU A 34 -0.22 1.08 3.87
N TYR A 35 -0.95 1.93 3.14
CA TYR A 35 -1.03 1.85 1.68
C TYR A 35 0.33 2.06 1.02
N LEU A 36 1.09 3.06 1.48
CA LEU A 36 2.46 3.31 1.01
C LEU A 36 3.40 2.14 1.33
N TYR A 37 3.26 1.54 2.51
CA TYR A 37 4.04 0.36 2.90
C TYR A 37 3.76 -0.83 1.97
N LEU A 38 2.49 -1.09 1.67
CA LEU A 38 2.07 -2.17 0.76
C LEU A 38 2.57 -1.91 -0.67
N LEU A 39 2.53 -0.68 -1.15
CA LEU A 39 3.05 -0.32 -2.46
C LEU A 39 4.58 -0.53 -2.56
N ARG A 40 5.33 -0.23 -1.49
CA ARG A 40 6.79 -0.32 -1.52
C ARG A 40 7.32 -1.73 -1.28
N ARG A 41 6.68 -2.52 -0.41
CA ARG A 41 7.19 -3.84 0.03
C ARG A 41 6.34 -5.03 -0.42
N GLY A 42 5.22 -4.77 -1.08
CA GLY A 42 4.23 -5.79 -1.39
C GLY A 42 3.46 -6.26 -0.16
N THR A 43 2.47 -7.09 -0.38
CA THR A 43 1.51 -7.55 0.65
C THR A 43 2.03 -8.71 1.50
N ASN A 44 3.19 -9.26 1.15
CA ASN A 44 3.83 -10.35 1.87
C ASN A 44 4.60 -9.89 3.11
N ASN A 45 4.83 -8.58 3.24
CA ASN A 45 5.48 -8.03 4.41
C ASN A 45 4.44 -7.36 5.30
N ARG A 46 4.49 -7.63 6.60
CA ARG A 46 3.62 -7.00 7.59
C ARG A 46 4.41 -5.90 8.32
N PRO A 47 3.90 -4.67 8.42
CA PRO A 47 4.58 -3.64 9.20
C PRO A 47 4.58 -4.03 10.69
N PRO A 48 5.59 -3.63 11.48
CA PRO A 48 5.71 -3.94 12.90
C PRO A 48 4.78 -3.06 13.76
N TRP A 49 3.50 -2.98 13.38
CA TRP A 49 2.49 -2.19 14.08
C TRP A 49 1.65 -3.07 15.02
N PRO A 50 1.05 -2.50 16.08
CA PRO A 50 0.07 -3.19 16.88
C PRO A 50 -1.08 -3.74 16.01
N LEU A 51 -1.55 -4.94 16.33
CA LEU A 51 -2.64 -5.62 15.61
C LEU A 51 -3.86 -4.72 15.43
N GLU A 52 -4.33 -4.08 16.51
CA GLU A 52 -5.50 -3.20 16.47
C GLU A 52 -5.33 -2.00 15.53
N ARG A 53 -4.13 -1.42 15.49
CA ARG A 53 -3.82 -0.30 14.59
C ARG A 53 -3.84 -0.75 13.14
N LEU A 54 -3.29 -1.94 12.88
CA LEU A 54 -3.30 -2.52 11.55
C LEU A 54 -4.71 -2.87 11.09
N ASP A 55 -5.53 -3.47 11.95
CA ASP A 55 -6.91 -3.85 11.63
C ASP A 55 -7.74 -2.61 11.29
N LYS A 56 -7.66 -1.55 12.11
CA LYS A 56 -8.34 -0.28 11.82
C LYS A 56 -7.89 0.34 10.50
N ALA A 57 -6.59 0.37 10.23
CA ALA A 57 -6.05 0.91 8.99
C ALA A 57 -6.48 0.07 7.77
N MET A 58 -6.51 -1.25 7.91
CA MET A 58 -6.93 -2.18 6.86
C MET A 58 -8.43 -2.05 6.58
N GLU A 59 -9.26 -1.92 7.61
CA GLU A 59 -10.70 -1.70 7.49
C GLU A 59 -11.02 -0.36 6.83
N ALA A 60 -10.28 0.69 7.19
CA ALA A 60 -10.38 2.00 6.56
C ALA A 60 -10.02 1.93 5.05
N LEU A 61 -8.93 1.25 4.68
CA LEU A 61 -8.56 1.06 3.27
C LEU A 61 -9.60 0.23 2.50
N LYS A 62 -10.15 -0.82 3.11
CA LYS A 62 -11.22 -1.64 2.51
C LYS A 62 -12.48 -0.81 2.27
N SER A 63 -12.84 0.06 3.22
CA SER A 63 -14.01 0.94 3.11
C SER A 63 -13.91 1.94 1.95
N GLN A 64 -12.70 2.32 1.53
CA GLN A 64 -12.47 3.20 0.39
C GLN A 64 -12.24 2.44 -0.93
N GLY A 65 -12.28 1.10 -0.92
CA GLY A 65 -11.94 0.28 -2.09
C GLY A 65 -10.47 0.43 -2.51
N LEU A 66 -9.60 0.85 -1.58
CA LEU A 66 -8.16 1.02 -1.78
C LEU A 66 -7.38 -0.24 -1.40
N ALA A 67 -7.94 -1.09 -0.55
CA ALA A 67 -7.43 -2.43 -0.33
C ALA A 67 -8.18 -3.41 -1.26
N PRO A 68 -7.46 -4.27 -2.00
CA PRO A 68 -8.07 -5.40 -2.66
C PRO A 68 -8.84 -6.24 -1.62
N ARG A 69 -10.07 -6.66 -1.94
CA ARG A 69 -10.83 -7.63 -1.10
C ARG A 69 -10.12 -8.99 -1.04
N GLU A 70 -9.34 -9.29 -2.08
CA GLU A 70 -8.36 -10.36 -2.22
C GLU A 70 -7.16 -9.82 -3.01
N LEU A 71 -5.94 -10.20 -2.64
CA LEU A 71 -4.74 -9.85 -3.41
C LEU A 71 -4.90 -10.36 -4.84
N PRO A 72 -4.76 -9.52 -5.88
CA PRO A 72 -4.84 -10.01 -7.24
C PRO A 72 -3.70 -11.02 -7.44
N LEU A 73 -4.05 -12.20 -7.94
CA LEU A 73 -3.07 -13.14 -8.48
C LEU A 73 -2.31 -12.42 -9.60
N PRO A 74 -0.98 -12.65 -9.74
CA PRO A 74 -0.18 -11.99 -10.77
C PRO A 74 -0.85 -12.14 -12.14
N ASP A 75 -0.88 -11.05 -12.91
CA ASP A 75 -1.42 -11.06 -14.26
C ASP A 75 -0.77 -12.20 -15.06
N PRO A 76 -1.55 -12.99 -15.83
CA PRO A 76 -0.95 -13.94 -16.75
C PRO A 76 -0.06 -13.16 -17.70
N VAL A 77 1.23 -13.48 -17.69
CA VAL A 77 2.21 -12.96 -18.65
C VAL A 77 1.59 -13.03 -20.05
N PRO A 78 1.54 -11.92 -20.81
CA PRO A 78 1.03 -11.95 -22.18
C PRO A 78 1.81 -13.02 -22.94
N GLN A 79 1.15 -14.14 -23.26
CA GLN A 79 1.70 -15.07 -24.22
C GLN A 79 1.62 -14.35 -25.56
N GLU A 80 2.77 -13.90 -26.07
CA GLU A 80 2.90 -13.49 -27.46
C GLU A 80 2.43 -14.68 -28.31
N VAL A 81 1.24 -14.52 -28.89
CA VAL A 81 0.68 -15.46 -29.86
C VAL A 81 1.57 -15.42 -31.12
N PRO A 82 2.08 -16.57 -31.60
CA PRO A 82 2.92 -16.65 -32.80
C PRO A 82 2.24 -16.18 -34.08
#